data_AF-A0A4Q6BM13-F1
#
_entry.id   AF-A0A4Q6BM13-F1
#
_cell.length_a   1.000
_cell.length_b   1.000
_cell.length_c   1.000
_cell.angle_alpha   90.00
_cell.angle_beta   90.00
_cell.angle_gamma   90.00
#
_symmetry.space_group_name_H-M   'P 1'
#
loop_
_entity.id
_entity.type
_entity.pdbx_description
1 polymer ?
#
loop_
_entity_poly.entity_id
_entity_poly.type
_entity_poly.pdbx_seq_one_letter_code
_entity_poly.pdbx_strand_id
1 'polypeptide(L)'
;SSEALRYTYWLHYAEGSAMTPVLLKLIFSKVEKAPLLIRPIAKAISGQVHSMLINPQLKVHADYMESELSKNTWFAGSMFTAADIQMSFPVEAFAARGGVIQTHPKLAGFLNAIHSRPAYQRALAKGGPFTLGSF
;
A
#
# COMPACT_ATOMS: atom_id res chain seq x y z
N SER A 1 1.56 -27.03 2.96
CA SER A 1 2.63 -26.63 3.89
C SER A 1 2.26 -25.29 4.53
N SER A 2 2.96 -24.86 5.58
CA SER A 2 2.78 -23.54 6.20
C SER A 2 3.00 -22.39 5.23
N GLU A 3 4.01 -22.48 4.36
CA GLU A 3 4.30 -21.47 3.34
C GLU A 3 3.18 -21.35 2.30
N ALA A 4 2.55 -22.46 1.88
CA ALA A 4 1.43 -22.42 0.95
C ALA A 4 0.21 -21.69 1.54
N LEU A 5 -0.05 -21.84 2.84
CA LEU A 5 -1.12 -21.10 3.53
C LEU A 5 -0.80 -19.60 3.61
N ARG A 6 0.45 -19.25 3.94
CA ARG A 6 0.90 -17.84 3.96
C ARG A 6 0.80 -17.22 2.56
N TYR A 7 1.21 -17.94 1.53
CA TYR A 7 1.08 -17.50 0.15
C TYR A 7 -0.37 -17.13 -0.20
N THR A 8 -1.33 -18.03 0.04
CA THR A 8 -2.74 -17.78 -0.24
C THR A 8 -3.28 -16.62 0.59
N TYR A 9 -2.92 -16.55 1.86
CA TYR A 9 -3.32 -15.44 2.74
C TYR A 9 -2.88 -14.09 2.18
N TRP A 10 -1.59 -13.94 1.84
CA TRP A 10 -1.05 -12.65 1.39
C TRP A 10 -1.53 -12.26 -0.01
N LEU A 11 -1.80 -13.24 -0.87
CA LEU A 11 -2.39 -12.99 -2.18
C LEU A 11 -3.78 -12.34 -2.04
N HIS A 12 -4.62 -12.83 -1.11
CA HIS A 12 -5.95 -12.25 -0.88
C HIS A 12 -5.91 -11.01 0.02
N TYR A 13 -4.95 -10.92 0.94
CA TYR A 13 -4.79 -9.76 1.81
C TYR A 13 -4.49 -8.48 1.01
N ALA A 14 -3.62 -8.58 0.02
CA ALA A 14 -3.29 -7.49 -0.88
C ALA A 14 -4.56 -6.88 -1.51
N GLU A 15 -5.41 -7.74 -2.08
CA GLU A 15 -6.63 -7.33 -2.78
C GLU A 15 -7.76 -6.88 -1.84
N GLY A 16 -8.13 -7.70 -0.85
CA GLY A 16 -9.32 -7.48 -0.04
C GLY A 16 -9.12 -6.53 1.14
N SER A 17 -7.92 -6.50 1.71
CA SER A 17 -7.65 -5.76 2.96
C SER A 17 -6.81 -4.51 2.70
N ALA A 18 -5.64 -4.65 2.08
CA ALA A 18 -4.68 -3.55 1.97
C ALA A 18 -5.07 -2.50 0.92
N MET A 19 -5.73 -2.90 -0.16
CA MET A 19 -6.16 -1.99 -1.23
C MET A 19 -7.44 -1.21 -0.89
N THR A 20 -8.30 -1.72 0.00
CA THR A 20 -9.57 -1.06 0.37
C THR A 20 -9.36 0.34 0.95
N PRO A 21 -8.45 0.58 1.93
CA PRO A 21 -8.14 1.93 2.40
C PRO A 21 -7.59 2.86 1.31
N VAL A 22 -6.78 2.31 0.39
CA VAL A 22 -6.19 3.07 -0.73
C VAL A 22 -7.28 3.54 -1.70
N LEU A 23 -8.25 2.66 -2.01
CA LEU A 23 -9.41 2.97 -2.84
C LEU A 23 -10.31 4.01 -2.18
N LEU A 24 -10.63 3.85 -0.90
CA LEU A 24 -11.45 4.82 -0.17
C LEU A 24 -10.79 6.21 -0.17
N LYS A 25 -9.48 6.27 0.09
CA LYS A 25 -8.72 7.53 0.03
C LYS A 25 -8.79 8.19 -1.36
N LEU A 26 -8.79 7.41 -2.43
CA LEU A 26 -8.97 7.92 -3.80
C LEU A 26 -10.38 8.45 -4.06
N ILE A 27 -11.41 7.75 -3.59
CA ILE A 27 -12.80 8.19 -3.77
C ILE A 27 -13.01 9.55 -3.08
N PHE A 28 -12.57 9.68 -1.82
CA PHE A 28 -12.75 10.92 -1.07
C PHE A 28 -11.96 12.10 -1.64
N SER A 29 -10.74 11.89 -2.17
CA SER A 29 -9.99 12.97 -2.82
C SER A 29 -10.68 13.52 -4.09
N LYS A 30 -11.46 12.70 -4.79
CA LYS A 30 -12.29 13.19 -5.91
C LYS A 30 -13.50 13.99 -5.43
N VAL A 31 -14.10 13.63 -4.31
CA VAL A 31 -15.23 14.37 -3.70
C VAL A 31 -14.80 15.78 -3.27
N GLU A 32 -13.55 15.96 -2.83
CA GLU A 32 -13.00 17.28 -2.48
C GLU A 32 -12.92 18.28 -3.66
N LYS A 33 -13.02 17.80 -4.91
CA LYS A 33 -13.05 18.65 -6.11
C LYS A 33 -14.43 19.28 -6.40
N ALA A 34 -15.37 19.17 -5.46
CA ALA A 34 -16.72 19.74 -5.52
C ALA A 34 -16.74 21.28 -5.78
N PRO A 35 -17.89 21.84 -6.26
CA PRO A 35 -18.07 23.26 -6.54
C PRO A 35 -17.67 24.18 -5.38
N LEU A 36 -17.18 25.39 -5.71
CA LEU A 36 -16.56 26.32 -4.75
C LEU A 36 -17.40 26.62 -3.50
N LEU A 37 -18.73 26.63 -3.64
CA LEU A 37 -19.67 26.97 -2.56
C LEU A 37 -19.67 25.94 -1.42
N ILE A 38 -19.40 24.67 -1.71
CA ILE A 38 -19.40 23.56 -0.73
C ILE A 38 -17.99 23.06 -0.39
N ARG A 39 -16.95 23.55 -1.07
CA ARG A 39 -15.54 23.20 -0.81
C ARG A 39 -15.09 23.28 0.65
N PRO A 40 -15.42 24.33 1.44
CA PRO A 40 -14.94 24.38 2.82
C PRO A 40 -15.55 23.29 3.70
N ILE A 41 -16.84 22.98 3.50
CA ILE A 41 -17.53 21.89 4.19
C ILE A 41 -16.98 20.53 3.73
N ALA A 42 -16.80 20.35 2.42
CA ALA A 42 -16.23 19.14 1.84
C ALA A 42 -14.79 18.87 2.34
N LYS A 43 -13.95 19.90 2.43
CA LYS A 43 -12.60 19.81 2.99
C LYS A 43 -12.61 19.45 4.48
N ALA A 44 -13.52 20.02 5.26
CA ALA A 44 -13.64 19.72 6.69
C ALA A 44 -14.06 18.25 6.91
N ILE A 45 -15.11 17.79 6.20
CA ILE A 45 -15.57 16.40 6.27
C ILE A 45 -14.47 15.44 5.82
N SER A 46 -13.81 15.74 4.69
CA SER A 46 -12.75 14.88 4.19
C SER A 46 -11.55 14.84 5.15
N GLY A 47 -11.13 15.98 5.72
CA GLY A 47 -10.11 16.03 6.75
C GLY A 47 -10.44 15.16 7.97
N GLN A 48 -11.70 15.13 8.39
CA GLN A 48 -12.19 14.24 9.45
C GLN A 48 -12.20 12.76 9.05
N VAL A 49 -12.62 12.41 7.83
CA VAL A 49 -12.56 11.03 7.32
C VAL A 49 -11.11 10.56 7.24
N HIS A 50 -10.20 11.42 6.79
CA HIS A 50 -8.78 11.14 6.75
C HIS A 50 -8.19 10.89 8.14
N SER A 51 -8.49 11.74 9.12
CA SER A 51 -7.93 11.63 10.47
C SER A 51 -8.56 10.50 11.30
N MET A 52 -9.86 10.26 11.16
CA MET A 52 -10.60 9.32 12.01
C MET A 52 -10.67 7.90 11.44
N LEU A 53 -10.61 7.73 10.12
CA LEU A 53 -10.79 6.42 9.48
C LEU A 53 -9.57 6.01 8.66
N ILE A 54 -9.08 6.87 7.76
CA ILE A 54 -8.07 6.46 6.78
C ILE A 54 -6.69 6.32 7.43
N ASN A 55 -6.20 7.35 8.12
CA ASN A 55 -4.85 7.34 8.70
C ASN A 55 -4.66 6.27 9.79
N PRO A 56 -5.62 6.03 10.71
CA PRO A 56 -5.51 4.96 11.70
C PRO A 56 -5.45 3.58 11.04
N GLN A 57 -6.33 3.33 10.05
CA GLN A 57 -6.30 2.06 9.31
C GLN A 57 -5.00 1.87 8.56
N LEU A 58 -4.46 2.93 7.93
CA LEU A 58 -3.17 2.86 7.25
C LEU A 58 -2.05 2.46 8.21
N LYS A 59 -2.05 3.03 9.43
CA LYS A 59 -1.08 2.67 10.47
C LYS A 59 -1.24 1.21 10.89
N VAL A 60 -2.46 0.74 11.15
CA VAL A 60 -2.72 -0.66 11.55
C VAL A 60 -2.21 -1.64 10.49
N HIS A 61 -2.50 -1.38 9.21
CA HIS A 61 -2.03 -2.24 8.13
C HIS A 61 -0.51 -2.24 8.01
N ALA A 62 0.13 -1.09 8.18
CA ALA A 62 1.58 -0.99 8.10
C ALA A 62 2.30 -1.63 9.30
N ASP A 63 1.81 -1.41 10.52
CA ASP A 63 2.33 -2.07 11.72
C ASP A 63 2.24 -3.59 11.54
N TYR A 64 1.13 -4.09 11.00
CA TYR A 64 0.94 -5.51 10.75
C TYR A 64 1.91 -6.05 9.69
N MET A 65 2.01 -5.40 8.53
CA MET A 65 2.94 -5.82 7.48
C MET A 65 4.40 -5.79 7.97
N GLU A 66 4.79 -4.77 8.75
CA GLU A 66 6.13 -4.64 9.33
C GLU A 66 6.42 -5.79 10.30
N SER A 67 5.44 -6.13 11.14
CA SER A 67 5.56 -7.26 12.06
C SER A 67 5.77 -8.59 11.32
N GLU A 68 5.20 -8.74 10.13
CA GLU A 68 5.31 -9.97 9.34
C GLU A 68 6.62 -10.03 8.56
N LEU A 69 7.08 -8.90 8.02
CA LEU A 69 8.40 -8.77 7.38
C LEU A 69 9.56 -8.75 8.40
N SER A 70 9.27 -8.61 9.70
CA SER A 70 10.28 -8.82 10.73
C SER A 70 10.59 -10.31 10.96
N LYS A 71 9.65 -11.20 10.61
CA LYS A 71 9.78 -12.67 10.77
C LYS A 71 10.41 -13.33 9.56
N ASN A 72 10.20 -12.79 8.36
CA ASN A 72 10.63 -13.38 7.10
C ASN A 72 11.06 -12.29 6.11
N THR A 73 11.90 -12.64 5.15
CA THR A 73 12.32 -11.71 4.07
C THR A 73 11.18 -11.34 3.13
N TRP A 74 10.29 -12.30 2.84
CA TRP A 74 9.13 -12.14 1.98
C TRP A 74 7.84 -12.46 2.75
N PHE A 75 6.70 -11.98 2.29
CA PHE A 75 5.43 -12.15 3.01
C PHE A 75 5.05 -13.63 3.16
N ALA A 76 5.26 -14.41 2.09
CA ALA A 76 4.95 -15.83 2.06
C ALA A 76 6.00 -16.73 2.77
N GLY A 77 7.19 -16.21 3.08
CA GLY A 77 8.27 -16.99 3.70
C GLY A 77 9.67 -16.52 3.29
N SER A 78 10.60 -17.47 3.18
CA SER A 78 12.01 -17.17 2.81
C SER A 78 12.21 -16.94 1.31
N MET A 79 11.28 -17.44 0.49
CA MET A 79 11.34 -17.37 -0.97
C MET A 79 10.37 -16.32 -1.52
N PHE A 80 10.80 -15.63 -2.58
CA PHE A 80 9.96 -14.68 -3.31
C PHE A 80 8.84 -15.41 -4.07
N THR A 81 7.63 -14.87 -4.03
CA THR A 81 6.45 -15.47 -4.66
C THR A 81 5.57 -14.43 -5.36
N ALA A 82 4.51 -14.89 -6.03
CA ALA A 82 3.51 -13.99 -6.59
C ALA A 82 2.74 -13.19 -5.53
N ALA A 83 2.69 -13.66 -4.28
CA ALA A 83 2.10 -12.88 -3.18
C ALA A 83 2.90 -11.58 -2.94
N ASP A 84 4.22 -11.61 -3.09
CA ASP A 84 5.08 -10.42 -2.95
C ASP A 84 4.92 -9.45 -4.11
N ILE A 85 4.63 -9.96 -5.32
CA ILE A 85 4.25 -9.13 -6.48
C ILE A 85 2.92 -8.43 -6.19
N GLN A 86 1.92 -9.15 -5.68
CA GLN A 86 0.63 -8.54 -5.33
C GLN A 86 0.77 -7.52 -4.20
N MET A 87 1.52 -7.85 -3.15
CA MET A 87 1.75 -6.97 -2.01
C MET A 87 2.61 -5.74 -2.35
N SER A 88 3.41 -5.75 -3.42
CA SER A 88 4.15 -4.56 -3.80
C SER A 88 3.23 -3.38 -4.12
N PHE A 89 2.07 -3.60 -4.76
CA PHE A 89 1.14 -2.54 -5.12
C PHE A 89 0.57 -1.75 -3.93
N PRO A 90 -0.04 -2.39 -2.91
CA PRO A 90 -0.49 -1.66 -1.74
C PRO A 90 0.70 -1.01 -1.02
N VAL A 91 1.84 -1.70 -0.87
CA VAL A 91 3.02 -1.12 -0.18
C VAL A 91 3.55 0.13 -0.89
N GLU A 92 3.59 0.14 -2.23
CA GLU A 92 3.88 1.34 -3.02
C GLU A 92 2.87 2.47 -2.74
N ALA A 93 1.58 2.12 -2.63
CA ALA A 93 0.54 3.09 -2.31
C ALA A 93 0.69 3.66 -0.89
N PHE A 94 1.11 2.84 0.09
CA PHE A 94 1.50 3.31 1.41
C PHE A 94 2.70 4.26 1.34
N ALA A 95 3.71 3.93 0.51
CA ALA A 95 4.90 4.76 0.29
C ALA A 95 4.54 6.15 -0.26
N ALA A 96 3.77 6.18 -1.34
CA ALA A 96 3.43 7.41 -2.06
C ALA A 96 2.55 8.36 -1.24
N ARG A 97 1.81 7.83 -0.26
CA ARG A 97 0.83 8.58 0.53
C ARG A 97 1.39 9.16 1.84
N GLY A 98 2.69 8.99 2.08
CA GLY A 98 3.48 9.69 3.08
C GLY A 98 3.38 9.15 4.52
N GLY A 99 4.46 9.35 5.29
CA GLY A 99 4.52 9.20 6.75
C GLY A 99 4.79 7.79 7.27
N VAL A 100 4.19 6.76 6.67
CA VAL A 100 4.23 5.41 7.23
C VAL A 100 5.54 4.68 6.91
N ILE A 101 6.01 4.72 5.66
CA ILE A 101 7.27 4.04 5.29
C ILE A 101 8.48 4.57 6.08
N GLN A 102 8.47 5.83 6.48
CA GLN A 102 9.58 6.44 7.23
C GLN A 102 9.77 5.83 8.62
N THR A 103 8.72 5.23 9.20
CA THR A 103 8.73 4.61 10.53
C THR A 103 8.70 3.09 10.48
N HIS A 104 8.69 2.47 9.28
CA HIS A 104 8.56 1.02 9.07
C HIS A 104 9.72 0.50 8.21
N PRO A 105 10.91 0.28 8.80
CA PRO A 105 12.13 -0.05 8.06
C PRO A 105 12.07 -1.39 7.34
N LYS A 106 11.33 -2.40 7.81
CA LYS A 106 11.16 -3.68 7.10
C LYS A 106 10.30 -3.51 5.86
N LEU A 107 9.24 -2.69 5.92
CA LEU A 107 8.45 -2.32 4.74
C LEU A 107 9.29 -1.56 3.72
N ALA A 108 10.07 -0.58 4.18
CA ALA A 108 10.99 0.16 3.32
C ALA A 108 12.02 -0.79 2.67
N GLY A 109 12.57 -1.72 3.46
CA GLY A 109 13.49 -2.75 2.97
C GLY A 109 12.85 -3.67 1.93
N PHE A 110 11.61 -4.13 2.16
CA PHE A 110 10.86 -4.92 1.19
C PHE A 110 10.67 -4.17 -0.12
N LEU A 111 10.29 -2.89 -0.07
CA LEU A 111 10.07 -2.09 -1.27
C LEU A 111 11.37 -1.92 -2.09
N ASN A 112 12.47 -1.62 -1.40
CA ASN A 112 13.80 -1.56 -2.01
C ASN A 112 14.19 -2.91 -2.63
N ALA A 113 13.89 -4.02 -1.95
CA ALA A 113 14.15 -5.36 -2.46
C ALA A 113 13.35 -5.65 -3.73
N ILE A 114 12.08 -5.23 -3.80
CA ILE A 114 11.24 -5.33 -5.01
C ILE A 114 11.83 -4.50 -6.16
N HIS A 115 12.13 -3.22 -5.92
CA HIS A 115 12.66 -2.31 -6.95
C HIS A 115 14.01 -2.75 -7.51
N SER A 116 14.83 -3.40 -6.67
CA SER A 116 16.14 -3.91 -7.07
C SER A 116 16.08 -5.15 -7.94
N ARG A 117 14.91 -5.80 -8.09
CA ARG A 117 14.78 -7.02 -8.91
C ARG A 117 14.97 -6.68 -10.39
N PRO A 118 15.84 -7.40 -11.13
CA PRO A 118 15.96 -7.22 -12.57
C PRO A 118 14.64 -7.41 -13.33
N ALA A 119 13.76 -8.28 -12.83
CA ALA A 119 12.43 -8.47 -13.41
C ALA A 119 11.53 -7.23 -13.27
N TYR A 120 11.59 -6.52 -12.13
CA TYR A 120 10.84 -5.29 -11.92
C TYR A 120 11.35 -4.18 -12.84
N GLN A 121 12.67 -4.00 -12.93
CA GLN A 121 13.28 -3.02 -13.84
C GLN A 121 12.92 -3.29 -15.32
N ARG A 122 12.94 -4.55 -15.76
CA ARG A 122 12.47 -4.93 -17.10
C ARG A 122 10.98 -4.65 -17.31
N ALA A 123 10.15 -4.84 -16.28
CA ALA A 123 8.73 -4.52 -16.35
C ALA A 123 8.53 -3.02 -16.55
N LEU A 124 9.28 -2.16 -15.83
CA LEU A 124 9.25 -0.71 -16.03
C LEU A 124 9.74 -0.30 -17.42
N ALA A 125 10.82 -0.91 -17.92
CA ALA A 125 11.35 -0.61 -19.25
C ALA A 125 10.35 -0.91 -20.37
N LYS A 126 9.51 -1.94 -20.19
CA LYS A 126 8.48 -2.35 -21.17
C LYS A 126 7.13 -1.65 -20.98
N GLY A 127 6.72 -1.45 -19.73
CA GLY A 127 5.39 -0.95 -19.36
C GLY A 127 5.33 0.54 -19.05
N GLY A 128 6.49 1.22 -18.98
CA GLY A 128 6.61 2.60 -18.55
C GLY A 128 6.80 2.73 -17.02
N PRO A 129 7.07 3.95 -16.53
CA PRO A 129 7.25 4.20 -15.10
C PRO A 129 6.03 3.79 -14.28
N PHE A 130 6.26 3.19 -13.12
CA PHE A 130 5.18 2.93 -12.17
C PHE A 130 4.77 4.25 -11.50
N THR A 131 3.68 4.84 -11.97
CA THR A 131 3.11 6.05 -11.40
C THR A 131 1.78 5.73 -10.73
N LEU A 132 1.73 5.86 -9.41
CA LEU A 132 0.46 5.97 -8.70
C LEU A 132 -0.08 7.36 -9.00
N GLY A 133 -1.24 7.43 -9.67
CA GLY A 133 -1.82 8.69 -10.14
C GLY A 133 -1.75 9.79 -9.07
N SER A 134 -1.33 10.99 -9.47
CA SER A 134 -1.34 12.16 -8.59
C SER A 134 -2.78 12.48 -8.21
N PHE A 135 -3.13 12.34 -6.93
CA PHE A 135 -4.45 12.67 -6.42
C PHE A 135 -4.38 13.87 -5.49
#